data_AF-A0A1Q8YD27-F1
#
_entry.id   AF-A0A1Q8YD27-F1
#
_cell.length_a   1.000
_cell.length_b   1.000
_cell.length_c   1.000
_cell.angle_alpha   90.00
_cell.angle_beta   90.00
_cell.angle_gamma   90.00
#
_symmetry.space_group_name_H-M   'P 1'
#
loop_
_entity.id
_entity.type
_entity.pdbx_description
1 polymer ?
#
loop_
_entity_poly.entity_id
_entity_poly.type
_entity_poly.pdbx_seq_one_letter_code
_entity_poly.pdbx_strand_id
1 'polypeptide(L)'
;MYFSGQVPHETTKGPRDPEDDRVRVKDDYKLLAQCDCEAISHLISEDASTLYKYLDRARGAGLTTTKAVLLRDGFDTAWFENGQTRLLP
;
A
#
# COMPACT_ATOMS: atom_id res chain seq x y z
N MET A 1 -4.49 -13.91 -22.76
CA MET A 1 -3.45 -13.62 -21.76
C MET A 1 -4.14 -13.04 -20.53
N TYR A 2 -4.31 -13.84 -19.48
CA TYR A 2 -4.83 -13.40 -18.19
C TYR A 2 -3.87 -13.95 -17.14
N PHE A 3 -2.95 -13.13 -16.64
CA PHE A 3 -2.20 -13.47 -15.43
C PHE A 3 -3.02 -12.99 -14.23
N SER A 4 -4.08 -13.75 -13.92
CA SER A 4 -4.70 -13.74 -12.60
C SER A 4 -3.86 -14.66 -11.71
N GLY A 5 -2.73 -14.15 -11.24
CA GLY A 5 -1.97 -14.80 -10.18
C GLY A 5 -2.50 -14.29 -8.86
N GLN A 6 -3.43 -15.03 -8.24
CA GLN A 6 -3.63 -14.89 -6.80
C GLN A 6 -2.29 -15.21 -6.14
N VAL A 7 -1.57 -14.17 -5.70
CA VAL A 7 -0.48 -14.32 -4.75
C VAL A 7 -1.08 -15.04 -3.53
N PRO A 8 -0.51 -16.18 -3.10
CA PRO A 8 -1.00 -16.85 -1.90
C PRO A 8 -1.02 -15.84 -0.75
N HIS A 9 -2.14 -15.72 -0.03
CA HIS A 9 -2.28 -14.78 1.10
C HIS A 9 -1.18 -14.94 2.18
N GLU A 10 -0.48 -16.06 2.18
CA GLU A 10 0.64 -16.37 3.08
C GLU A 10 2.00 -15.81 2.59
N THR A 11 2.12 -15.49 1.30
CA THR A 11 3.35 -14.97 0.66
C THR A 11 3.48 -13.45 0.72
N THR A 12 2.45 -12.73 1.14
CA THR A 12 2.47 -11.25 1.20
C THR A 12 3.24 -10.68 2.40
N LYS A 13 3.69 -11.52 3.34
CA LYS A 13 4.31 -11.07 4.59
C LYS A 13 5.82 -11.00 4.48
N GLY A 14 6.36 -9.79 4.30
CA GLY A 14 7.78 -9.50 4.48
C GLY A 14 8.23 -9.62 5.95
N PRO A 15 9.54 -9.69 6.22
CA PRO A 15 10.05 -9.78 7.59
C PRO A 15 9.65 -8.54 8.42
N ARG A 16 9.20 -8.80 9.65
CA ARG A 16 8.86 -7.76 10.64
C ARG A 16 10.13 -7.26 11.33
N ASP A 17 10.28 -5.95 11.47
CA ASP A 17 11.37 -5.36 12.26
C ASP A 17 11.20 -5.73 13.75
N PRO A 18 12.27 -6.07 14.49
CA PRO A 18 12.18 -6.55 15.87
C PRO A 18 11.42 -5.61 16.82
N GLU A 19 11.53 -4.30 16.59
CA GLU A 19 10.96 -3.24 17.43
C GLU A 19 9.46 -2.98 17.17
N ASP A 20 8.92 -3.45 16.04
CA ASP A 20 7.52 -3.18 15.69
C ASP A 20 6.55 -4.10 16.44
N ASP A 21 5.44 -3.55 16.93
CA ASP A 21 4.39 -4.36 17.54
C ASP A 21 3.82 -5.40 16.55
N ARG A 22 3.91 -6.68 16.92
CA ARG A 22 3.47 -7.80 16.06
C ARG A 22 1.97 -7.73 15.72
N VAL A 23 1.14 -7.26 16.65
CA VAL A 23 -0.31 -7.14 16.45
C VAL A 23 -0.59 -6.03 15.44
N ARG A 24 0.03 -4.85 15.61
CA ARG A 24 -0.10 -3.74 14.64
C ARG A 24 0.31 -4.17 13.24
N VAL A 25 1.50 -4.76 13.09
CA VAL A 25 1.99 -5.20 11.78
C VAL A 25 1.07 -6.23 11.15
N LYS A 26 0.54 -7.17 11.94
CA LYS A 26 -0.44 -8.15 11.44
C LYS A 26 -1.71 -7.47 10.94
N ASP A 27 -2.23 -6.48 11.66
CA ASP A 27 -3.44 -5.76 11.26
C ASP A 27 -3.19 -4.88 10.03
N ASP A 28 -2.02 -4.25 9.91
CA ASP A 28 -1.60 -3.54 8.69
C ASP A 28 -1.61 -4.46 7.48
N TYR A 29 -1.05 -5.68 7.57
CA TYR A 29 -1.10 -6.64 6.46
C TYR A 29 -2.52 -7.07 6.08
N LYS A 30 -3.48 -7.07 7.02
CA LYS A 30 -4.89 -7.29 6.66
C LYS A 30 -5.46 -6.12 5.88
N LEU A 31 -5.13 -4.88 6.25
CA LEU A 31 -5.53 -3.70 5.49
C LEU A 31 -4.97 -3.73 4.06
N LEU A 32 -3.70 -4.13 3.90
CA LEU A 32 -3.09 -4.32 2.57
C LEU A 32 -3.80 -5.39 1.75
N ALA A 33 -4.07 -6.55 2.36
CA ALA A 33 -4.81 -7.61 1.70
C ALA A 33 -6.22 -7.15 1.29
N GLN A 34 -6.89 -6.34 2.13
CA GLN A 34 -8.19 -5.78 1.79
C GLN A 34 -8.11 -4.82 0.60
N CYS A 35 -7.05 -4.00 0.52
CA CYS A 35 -6.84 -3.11 -0.62
C CYS A 35 -6.74 -3.91 -1.93
N ASP A 36 -6.03 -5.03 -1.92
CA ASP A 36 -5.94 -5.90 -3.09
C ASP A 36 -7.30 -6.55 -3.42
N CYS A 37 -8.04 -7.02 -2.41
CA CYS A 37 -9.37 -7.62 -2.59
C CYS A 37 -10.41 -6.64 -3.16
N GLU A 38 -10.33 -5.37 -2.77
CA GLU A 38 -11.29 -4.32 -3.16
C GLU A 38 -10.79 -3.44 -4.31
N ALA A 39 -9.63 -3.77 -4.90
CA ALA A 39 -8.96 -2.96 -5.91
C ALA A 39 -8.76 -1.49 -5.49
N ILE A 40 -8.47 -1.26 -4.21
CA ILE A 40 -8.10 0.07 -3.69
C ILE A 40 -6.71 0.41 -4.21
N SER A 41 -6.64 1.43 -5.06
CA SER A 41 -5.39 1.84 -5.70
C SER A 41 -4.52 2.75 -4.82
N HIS A 42 -5.14 3.49 -3.90
CA HIS A 42 -4.48 4.50 -3.09
C HIS A 42 -4.97 4.46 -1.65
N LEU A 43 -4.02 4.53 -0.71
CA LEU A 43 -4.24 4.63 0.71
C LEU A 43 -3.66 5.94 1.23
N ILE A 44 -4.40 6.62 2.10
CA ILE A 44 -3.95 7.85 2.76
C ILE A 44 -3.74 7.52 4.23
N SER A 45 -2.59 7.91 4.80
CA SER A 45 -2.27 7.61 6.19
C SER A 45 -1.45 8.71 6.87
N GLU A 46 -1.55 8.80 8.19
CA GLU A 46 -0.60 9.55 9.04
C GLU A 46 0.50 8.63 9.60
N ASP A 47 0.32 7.31 9.51
CA ASP A 47 1.22 6.32 10.11
C ASP A 47 2.40 5.99 9.18
N ALA A 48 3.48 6.75 9.37
CA ALA A 48 4.76 6.50 8.72
C ALA A 48 5.55 5.34 9.37
N SER A 49 5.16 4.87 10.55
CA SER A 49 5.97 3.97 11.38
C SER A 49 5.79 2.50 11.02
N THR A 50 4.55 2.07 10.74
CA THR A 50 4.27 0.69 10.35
C THR A 50 3.53 0.61 9.02
N LEU A 51 2.32 1.14 8.90
CA LEU A 51 1.48 0.94 7.71
C LEU A 51 2.16 1.38 6.41
N TYR A 52 2.64 2.62 6.34
CA TYR A 52 3.36 3.12 5.17
C TYR A 52 4.63 2.30 4.87
N LYS A 53 5.42 1.98 5.90
CA LYS A 53 6.67 1.21 5.80
C LYS A 53 6.43 -0.17 5.20
N TYR A 54 5.43 -0.91 5.69
CA TYR A 54 5.15 -2.26 5.20
C TYR A 54 4.45 -2.27 3.84
N LEU A 55 3.61 -1.27 3.56
CA LEU A 55 3.05 -1.08 2.22
C LEU A 55 4.17 -0.83 1.21
N ASP A 56 5.09 0.09 1.49
CA ASP A 56 6.20 0.42 0.59
C ASP A 56 7.11 -0.79 0.32
N ARG A 57 7.41 -1.58 1.36
CA ARG A 57 8.13 -2.85 1.22
C ARG A 57 7.37 -3.85 0.35
N ALA A 58 6.06 -4.02 0.57
CA ALA A 58 5.23 -4.91 -0.22
C ALA A 58 5.20 -4.48 -1.70
N ARG A 59 5.10 -3.18 -1.97
CA ARG A 59 5.20 -2.64 -3.34
C ARG A 59 6.56 -2.89 -3.97
N GLY A 60 7.65 -2.63 -3.24
CA GLY A 60 9.01 -2.88 -3.71
C GLY A 60 9.28 -4.35 -4.03
N ALA A 61 8.60 -5.26 -3.33
CA ALA A 61 8.63 -6.70 -3.60
C ALA A 61 7.64 -7.15 -4.70
N GLY A 62 6.85 -6.24 -5.28
CA GLY A 62 5.84 -6.57 -6.30
C GLY A 62 4.61 -7.31 -5.77
N LEU A 63 4.36 -7.27 -4.47
CA LEU A 63 3.25 -7.98 -3.82
C LEU A 63 1.92 -7.23 -3.88
N THR A 64 1.96 -5.90 -4.02
CA THR A 64 0.76 -5.06 -4.17
C THR A 64 1.07 -3.89 -5.11
N THR A 65 0.04 -3.40 -5.78
CA THR A 65 0.10 -2.16 -6.59
C THR A 65 -0.41 -0.94 -5.85
N THR A 66 -1.06 -1.13 -4.70
CA THR A 66 -1.62 -0.06 -3.85
C THR A 66 -0.53 0.94 -3.49
N LYS A 67 -0.77 2.24 -3.69
CA LYS A 67 0.16 3.32 -3.32
C LYS A 67 -0.28 3.94 -1.99
N ALA A 68 0.67 4.39 -1.18
CA ALA A 68 0.34 5.18 0.01
C ALA A 68 0.83 6.62 -0.13
N VAL A 69 0.05 7.54 0.44
CA VAL A 69 0.49 8.93 0.68
C VAL A 69 0.44 9.22 2.17
N LEU A 70 1.52 9.83 2.68
CA LEU A 70 1.53 10.34 4.03
C LEU A 70 0.93 11.75 4.06
N LEU A 71 -0.06 11.98 4.92
CA LEU A 71 -0.72 13.29 5.02
C LEU A 71 0.25 14.44 5.28
N ARG A 72 1.31 14.19 6.07
CA ARG A 72 2.34 15.20 6.39
C ARG A 72 3.12 15.68 5.16
N ASP A 73 3.19 14.87 4.11
CA ASP A 73 3.91 15.18 2.88
C ASP A 73 3.03 15.97 1.90
N GLY A 74 1.73 16.09 2.20
CA GLY A 74 0.73 16.64 1.30
C GLY A 74 0.43 15.71 0.12
N PHE A 75 -0.64 16.01 -0.60
CA PHE A 75 -0.98 15.32 -1.83
C PHE A 75 -1.71 16.26 -2.78
N ASP A 76 -1.64 15.96 -4.07
CA ASP A 76 -2.42 16.64 -5.11
C ASP A 76 -3.38 15.65 -5.79
N THR A 77 -4.31 16.17 -6.61
CA THR A 77 -5.25 15.35 -7.36
C THR A 77 -4.58 14.56 -8.49
N ALA A 78 -3.48 15.07 -9.05
CA ALA A 78 -2.71 14.41 -10.10
C ALA A 78 -2.14 13.06 -9.61
N TRP A 79 -1.91 12.90 -8.31
CA TRP A 79 -1.49 11.64 -7.70
C TRP A 79 -2.42 10.47 -8.03
N PHE A 80 -3.73 10.72 -8.08
CA PHE A 80 -4.75 9.73 -8.42
C PHE A 80 -4.92 9.57 -9.95
N GLU A 81 -4.40 10.51 -10.74
CA GLU A 81 -4.44 10.55 -12.20
C GLU A 81 -3.08 10.17 -12.82
N ASN A 82 -2.31 9.28 -12.19
CA ASN A 82 -0.98 8.85 -12.65
C ASN A 82 0.02 10.01 -12.87
N GLY A 83 -0.08 11.06 -12.07
CA GLY A 83 0.74 12.27 -12.19
C GLY A 83 0.30 13.23 -13.29
N GLN A 84 -0.82 12.98 -13.96
CA GLN A 84 -1.38 13.96 -14.91
C GLN A 84 -2.13 15.05 -14.16
N THR A 85 -1.75 16.29 -14.44
CA THR A 85 -2.56 17.46 -14.07
C THR A 85 -3.45 17.80 -15.25
N ARG A 86 -4.74 18.03 -14.99
CA ARG A 86 -5.67 18.48 -16.03
C ARG A 86 -5.19 19.82 -16.61
N LEU A 87 -5.01 19.87 -17.93
CA LEU A 87 -4.45 21.06 -18.59
C LEU A 87 -5.44 22.23 -18.67
N LEU A 88 -6.75 21.98 -18.58
CA LEU A 88 -7.82 22.99 -18.58
C LEU A 88 -9.05 22.47 -17.79
N PRO A 89 -9.93 23.35 -17.28
CA PRO A 89 -11.14 22.99 -16.51
C PRO A 89 -12.04 21.97 -17.21
#